data_AF-A0A2E2V3M3-F1
#
_entry.id   AF-A0A2E2V3M3-F1
#
_cell.length_a   1.000
_cell.length_b   1.000
_cell.length_c   1.000
_cell.angle_alpha   90.00
_cell.angle_beta   90.00
_cell.angle_gamma   90.00
#
_symmetry.space_group_name_H-M   'P 1'
#
loop_
_entity.id
_entity.type
_entity.pdbx_description
1 polymer ?
#
loop_
_entity_poly.entity_id
_entity_poly.type
_entity_poly.pdbx_seq_one_letter_code
_entity_poly.pdbx_strand_id
1 'polypeptide(L)'
;MNNLKSIFLIILLLYSCQTSQTLIRDNSDLLNNKENPIFIYQNGKEQIIKKRTETIKLEKKSFSIRCYNKAIDLGEYNATQIAVFLTDYEFKNIRTGLATKNIPCFSPGTGYAMYGDGSDKYFLFETDPNRPGHHYLYYENTASRRLNLIEDFGSLLKLEFEVNEFHVRGHDNKITETPIPKTDIDKFFLAILMDHNLNDTIDFGELHKLTISFK
;
A
#
# COMPACT_ATOMS: atom_id res chain seq x y z
N MET A 1 22.84 -61.10 -0.98
CA MET A 1 21.59 -60.37 -0.66
C MET A 1 21.80 -59.00 0.02
N ASN A 2 22.97 -58.34 -0.15
CA ASN A 2 23.27 -57.05 0.51
C ASN A 2 23.49 -55.85 -0.44
N ASN A 3 23.51 -56.05 -1.76
CA ASN A 3 23.77 -54.96 -2.71
C ASN A 3 22.52 -54.20 -3.21
N LEU A 4 21.31 -54.68 -2.90
CA LEU A 4 20.08 -54.02 -3.32
C LEU A 4 19.63 -52.90 -2.37
N LYS A 5 20.06 -52.95 -1.09
CA LYS A 5 19.66 -51.95 -0.08
C LYS A 5 20.47 -50.65 -0.16
N SER A 6 21.68 -50.67 -0.72
CA SER A 6 22.50 -49.46 -0.88
C SER A 6 22.08 -48.59 -2.07
N ILE A 7 21.49 -49.17 -3.11
CA ILE A 7 21.03 -48.42 -4.30
C ILE A 7 19.76 -47.60 -3.98
N PHE A 8 18.92 -48.08 -3.07
CA PHE A 8 17.67 -47.40 -2.71
C PHE A 8 17.89 -46.13 -1.86
N LEU A 9 19.00 -46.04 -1.13
CA LEU A 9 19.31 -44.87 -0.29
C LEU A 9 19.86 -43.68 -1.11
N ILE A 10 20.48 -43.95 -2.26
CA ILE A 10 21.05 -42.90 -3.14
C ILE A 10 19.94 -42.18 -3.93
N ILE A 11 18.84 -42.87 -4.26
CA ILE A 11 17.71 -42.27 -5.00
C ILE A 11 16.91 -41.31 -4.09
N LEU A 12 16.84 -41.56 -2.78
CA LEU A 12 16.14 -40.69 -1.82
C LEU A 12 16.89 -39.37 -1.53
N LEU A 13 18.22 -39.34 -1.68
CA LEU A 13 19.02 -38.12 -1.54
C LEU A 13 18.98 -37.22 -2.78
N LEU A 14 18.62 -37.75 -3.95
CA LEU A 14 18.46 -36.94 -5.17
C LEU A 14 17.08 -36.28 -5.28
N TYR A 15 16.12 -36.67 -4.44
CA TYR A 15 14.79 -36.02 -4.37
C TYR A 15 14.68 -34.95 -3.28
N SER A 16 15.70 -34.74 -2.43
CA SER A 16 15.70 -33.65 -1.43
C SER A 16 16.34 -32.35 -1.95
N CYS A 17 16.64 -32.27 -3.25
CA CYS A 17 17.09 -31.06 -3.94
C CYS A 17 16.09 -30.67 -5.04
N GLN A 18 14.80 -30.70 -4.72
CA GLN A 18 13.88 -29.72 -5.31
C GLN A 18 13.86 -28.53 -4.36
N THR A 19 14.97 -27.80 -4.38
CA THR A 19 15.05 -26.41 -3.98
C THR A 19 13.85 -25.69 -4.58
N SER A 20 13.10 -25.02 -3.70
CA SER A 20 12.11 -24.03 -4.04
C SER A 20 12.59 -23.24 -5.26
N GLN A 21 11.96 -23.46 -6.41
CA GLN A 21 11.93 -22.44 -7.45
C GLN A 21 11.07 -21.33 -6.87
N THR A 22 11.67 -20.48 -6.04
CA THR A 22 11.23 -19.10 -5.92
C THR A 22 11.15 -18.61 -7.35
N LEU A 23 9.93 -18.31 -7.77
CA LEU A 23 9.62 -17.52 -8.95
C LEU A 23 10.45 -16.23 -8.83
N ILE A 24 11.66 -16.23 -9.39
CA ILE A 24 12.34 -14.99 -9.78
C ILE A 24 11.48 -14.47 -10.92
N ARG A 25 10.44 -13.75 -10.55
CA ARG A 25 9.72 -12.87 -11.46
C ARG A 25 10.77 -11.84 -11.85
N ASP A 26 11.20 -11.86 -13.11
CA ASP A 26 12.24 -10.98 -13.61
C ASP A 26 11.95 -9.54 -13.18
N ASN A 27 12.83 -8.94 -12.37
CA ASN A 27 12.60 -7.61 -11.76
C ASN A 27 12.39 -6.51 -12.84
N SER A 28 12.88 -6.76 -14.05
CA SER A 28 12.67 -5.92 -15.23
C SER A 28 11.19 -5.77 -15.59
N ASP A 29 10.37 -6.81 -15.42
CA ASP A 29 8.93 -6.75 -15.70
C ASP A 29 8.20 -5.90 -14.67
N LEU A 30 8.63 -5.89 -13.40
CA LEU A 30 8.05 -5.05 -12.35
C LEU A 30 8.43 -3.57 -12.53
N LEU A 31 9.69 -3.29 -12.91
CA LEU A 31 10.18 -1.93 -13.18
C LEU A 31 9.57 -1.32 -14.45
N ASN A 32 9.26 -2.15 -15.46
CA ASN A 32 8.66 -1.71 -16.72
C ASN A 32 7.13 -1.76 -16.74
N ASN A 33 6.49 -2.30 -15.69
CA ASN A 33 5.04 -2.40 -15.66
C ASN A 33 4.41 -1.03 -15.42
N LYS A 34 3.71 -0.50 -16.43
CA LYS A 34 2.91 0.74 -16.30
C LYS A 34 1.74 0.63 -15.31
N GLU A 35 1.50 -0.54 -14.72
CA GLU A 35 0.32 -0.82 -13.92
C GLU A 35 0.52 -0.75 -12.40
N ASN A 36 1.72 -0.39 -11.90
CA ASN A 36 2.03 -0.11 -10.48
C ASN A 36 1.14 -0.87 -9.48
N PRO A 37 1.32 -2.19 -9.34
CA PRO A 37 0.34 -3.00 -8.63
C PRO A 37 0.29 -2.65 -7.14
N ILE A 38 -0.94 -2.46 -6.65
CA ILE A 38 -1.26 -2.37 -5.22
C ILE A 38 -1.74 -3.73 -4.73
N PHE A 39 -1.37 -4.08 -3.50
CA PHE A 39 -1.83 -5.28 -2.83
C PHE A 39 -2.46 -4.94 -1.49
N ILE A 40 -3.47 -5.72 -1.11
CA ILE A 40 -3.98 -5.76 0.26
C ILE A 40 -3.51 -7.06 0.89
N TYR A 41 -2.89 -6.96 2.07
CA TYR A 41 -2.48 -8.11 2.86
C TYR A 41 -3.33 -8.21 4.12
N GLN A 42 -3.98 -9.35 4.33
CA GLN A 42 -4.76 -9.63 5.53
C GLN A 42 -4.75 -11.13 5.81
N ASN A 43 -4.61 -11.52 7.09
CA ASN A 43 -4.66 -12.92 7.54
C ASN A 43 -3.67 -13.84 6.79
N GLY A 44 -2.44 -13.39 6.55
CA GLY A 44 -1.43 -14.20 5.87
C GLY A 44 -1.60 -14.29 4.34
N LYS A 45 -2.59 -13.60 3.77
CA LYS A 45 -2.88 -13.65 2.33
C LYS A 45 -2.70 -12.28 1.70
N GLU A 46 -1.98 -12.26 0.58
CA GLU A 46 -1.80 -11.08 -0.26
C GLU A 46 -2.75 -11.16 -1.46
N GLN A 47 -3.59 -10.14 -1.63
CA GLN A 47 -4.51 -9.98 -2.75
C GLN A 47 -4.05 -8.80 -3.60
N ILE A 48 -3.76 -9.05 -4.88
CA ILE A 48 -3.52 -7.99 -5.86
C ILE A 48 -4.83 -7.25 -6.21
N ILE A 49 -4.76 -5.94 -6.28
CA ILE A 49 -5.81 -5.08 -6.84
C ILE A 49 -5.73 -5.18 -8.36
N LYS A 50 -6.73 -5.80 -8.99
CA LYS A 50 -6.70 -6.11 -10.43
C LYS A 50 -7.20 -4.95 -11.28
N LYS A 51 -8.04 -4.09 -10.70
CA LYS A 51 -8.64 -2.95 -11.41
C LYS A 51 -8.29 -1.66 -10.68
N ARG A 52 -8.11 -0.59 -11.46
CA ARG A 52 -7.95 0.77 -10.91
C ARG A 52 -9.16 1.26 -10.13
N THR A 53 -10.32 0.67 -10.37
CA THR A 53 -11.51 0.90 -9.54
C THR A 53 -12.10 -0.45 -9.18
N GLU A 54 -12.07 -0.78 -7.89
CA GLU A 54 -12.51 -2.08 -7.40
C GLU A 54 -13.13 -1.97 -6.00
N THR A 55 -14.05 -2.87 -5.68
CA THR A 55 -14.53 -3.07 -4.31
C THR A 55 -13.82 -4.26 -3.69
N ILE A 56 -13.21 -4.06 -2.54
CA ILE A 56 -12.49 -5.09 -1.79
C ILE A 56 -13.25 -5.37 -0.50
N LYS A 57 -13.49 -6.66 -0.24
CA LYS A 57 -14.10 -7.13 1.00
C LYS A 57 -13.02 -7.59 1.97
N LEU A 58 -12.96 -6.99 3.14
CA LEU A 58 -12.00 -7.33 4.19
C LEU A 58 -12.71 -7.86 5.43
N GLU A 59 -12.02 -8.63 6.26
CA GLU A 59 -12.46 -8.84 7.63
C GLU A 59 -12.26 -7.54 8.42
N LYS A 60 -13.11 -7.32 9.41
CA LYS A 60 -13.00 -6.20 10.35
C LYS A 60 -11.84 -6.43 11.34
N LYS A 61 -10.63 -6.46 10.80
CA LYS A 61 -9.34 -6.70 11.46
C LYS A 61 -8.26 -5.86 10.78
N SER A 62 -7.10 -5.76 11.41
CA SER A 62 -5.92 -5.13 10.82
C SER A 62 -5.61 -5.72 9.44
N PHE A 63 -5.12 -4.87 8.55
CA PHE A 63 -4.68 -5.22 7.20
C PHE A 63 -3.49 -4.32 6.83
N SER A 64 -2.84 -4.62 5.71
CA SER A 64 -1.79 -3.76 5.18
C SER A 64 -2.02 -3.45 3.72
N ILE A 65 -1.59 -2.27 3.29
CA ILE A 65 -1.44 -1.93 1.89
C ILE A 65 0.03 -2.15 1.53
N ARG A 66 0.27 -2.87 0.44
CA ARG A 66 1.63 -3.08 -0.07
C ARG A 66 1.73 -2.54 -1.49
N CYS A 67 2.87 -1.95 -1.78
CA CYS A 67 3.16 -1.34 -3.07
C CYS A 67 4.64 -1.50 -3.39
N TYR A 68 4.99 -1.19 -4.63
CA TYR A 68 6.38 -1.10 -5.06
C TYR A 68 6.73 0.37 -5.29
N ASN A 69 7.76 0.87 -4.61
CA ASN A 69 8.31 2.20 -4.89
C ASN A 69 9.76 2.07 -5.34
N LYS A 70 10.22 3.02 -6.15
CA LYS A 70 11.65 3.14 -6.43
C LYS A 70 12.40 3.46 -5.14
N ALA A 71 13.59 2.91 -4.99
CA ALA A 71 14.52 3.36 -3.96
C ALA A 71 14.80 4.85 -4.16
N ILE A 72 14.97 5.60 -3.07
CA ILE A 72 15.26 7.03 -3.15
C ILE A 72 16.64 7.22 -3.78
N ASP A 73 16.69 8.00 -4.84
CA ASP A 73 17.92 8.47 -5.46
C ASP A 73 17.85 10.00 -5.57
N LEU A 74 18.94 10.69 -5.25
CA LEU A 74 19.11 12.14 -5.48
C LEU A 74 18.03 13.10 -4.93
N GLY A 75 17.38 12.78 -3.80
CA GLY A 75 16.46 13.71 -3.12
C GLY A 75 15.03 13.75 -3.68
N GLU A 76 14.71 12.87 -4.64
CA GLU A 76 13.34 12.68 -5.13
C GLU A 76 12.62 11.60 -4.30
N TYR A 77 11.65 12.03 -3.49
CA TYR A 77 10.84 11.12 -2.68
C TYR A 77 9.74 10.49 -3.55
N ASN A 78 9.96 9.24 -3.97
CA ASN A 78 8.90 8.40 -4.53
C ASN A 78 7.93 8.01 -3.40
N ALA A 79 6.89 8.84 -3.21
CA ALA A 79 5.91 8.65 -2.15
C ALA A 79 4.61 8.06 -2.68
N THR A 80 4.04 7.16 -1.89
CA THR A 80 2.66 6.73 -2.05
C THR A 80 1.77 7.67 -1.23
N GLN A 81 0.79 8.27 -1.87
CA GLN A 81 -0.19 9.15 -1.22
C GLN A 81 -1.52 8.41 -1.07
N ILE A 82 -2.09 8.38 0.13
CA ILE A 82 -3.38 7.71 0.39
C ILE A 82 -4.36 8.69 1.01
N ALA A 83 -5.38 9.07 0.26
CA ALA A 83 -6.54 9.79 0.78
C ALA A 83 -7.66 8.81 1.13
N VAL A 84 -8.27 9.01 2.30
CA VAL A 84 -9.27 8.14 2.92
C VAL A 84 -10.57 8.90 3.15
N PHE A 85 -11.70 8.31 2.76
CA PHE A 85 -13.00 8.99 2.81
C PHE A 85 -14.09 8.10 3.42
N LEU A 86 -14.97 8.71 4.22
CA LEU A 86 -16.19 8.07 4.72
C LEU A 86 -17.32 8.06 3.70
N THR A 87 -17.31 9.00 2.74
CA THR A 87 -18.31 9.11 1.68
C THR A 87 -17.64 9.14 0.31
N ASP A 88 -18.40 8.88 -0.76
CA ASP A 88 -17.86 8.84 -2.11
C ASP A 88 -17.88 10.20 -2.85
N TYR A 89 -18.35 11.27 -2.20
CA TYR A 89 -18.58 12.56 -2.84
C TYR A 89 -17.30 13.17 -3.42
N GLU A 90 -16.28 13.37 -2.59
CA GLU A 90 -14.97 13.90 -3.04
C GLU A 90 -14.19 12.84 -3.82
N PHE A 91 -14.23 11.60 -3.34
CA PHE A 91 -13.59 10.45 -3.95
C PHE A 91 -13.94 10.29 -5.44
N LYS A 92 -15.20 10.47 -5.83
CA LYS A 92 -15.65 10.37 -7.23
C LYS A 92 -14.98 11.40 -8.16
N ASN A 93 -14.64 12.56 -7.63
CA ASN A 93 -14.08 13.67 -8.43
C ASN A 93 -12.60 13.46 -8.77
N ILE A 94 -11.89 12.59 -8.04
CA ILE A 94 -10.49 12.24 -8.29
C ILE A 94 -10.40 11.33 -9.52
N ARG A 95 -9.67 11.76 -10.56
CA ARG A 95 -9.50 11.04 -11.82
C ARG A 95 -8.14 11.34 -12.45
N THR A 96 -7.68 10.41 -13.30
CA THR A 96 -6.51 10.59 -14.16
C THR A 96 -6.63 11.84 -15.04
N GLY A 97 -5.50 12.50 -15.29
CA GLY A 97 -5.37 13.74 -16.07
C GLY A 97 -5.59 15.03 -15.26
N LEU A 98 -5.92 14.94 -13.97
CA LEU A 98 -6.00 16.11 -13.10
C LEU A 98 -4.63 16.45 -12.52
N ALA A 99 -4.32 17.75 -12.46
CA ALA A 99 -3.20 18.23 -11.69
C ALA A 99 -3.45 18.03 -10.18
N THR A 100 -2.49 17.51 -9.43
CA THR A 100 -2.59 17.22 -7.99
C THR A 100 -2.95 18.47 -7.18
N LYS A 101 -2.40 19.63 -7.54
CA LYS A 101 -2.76 20.94 -6.96
C LYS A 101 -4.24 21.31 -7.05
N ASN A 102 -4.97 20.73 -8.01
CA ASN A 102 -6.41 20.97 -8.21
C ASN A 102 -7.28 19.91 -7.51
N ILE A 103 -6.66 18.95 -6.83
CA ILE A 103 -7.35 17.90 -6.08
C ILE A 103 -7.16 18.23 -4.60
N PRO A 104 -8.22 18.67 -3.89
CA PRO A 104 -8.05 19.24 -2.55
C PRO A 104 -7.23 18.34 -1.60
N CYS A 105 -7.51 17.04 -1.56
CA CYS A 105 -6.80 16.10 -0.69
C CYS A 105 -5.34 15.84 -1.07
N PHE A 106 -4.92 16.07 -2.32
CA PHE A 106 -3.54 15.87 -2.81
C PHE A 106 -2.83 17.19 -3.14
N SER A 107 -3.42 18.33 -2.77
CA SER A 107 -2.81 19.63 -3.01
C SER A 107 -1.57 19.82 -2.11
N PRO A 108 -0.58 20.63 -2.55
CA PRO A 108 0.61 20.86 -1.76
C PRO A 108 0.30 21.33 -0.33
N GLY A 109 0.92 20.69 0.66
CA GLY A 109 0.74 21.01 2.09
C GLY A 109 -0.39 20.27 2.80
N THR A 110 -1.13 19.37 2.13
CA THR A 110 -2.21 18.58 2.76
C THR A 110 -1.80 17.20 3.24
N GLY A 111 -0.54 16.82 3.05
CA GLY A 111 0.03 15.59 3.59
C GLY A 111 0.04 15.62 5.11
N TYR A 112 -0.48 14.58 5.75
CA TYR A 112 -0.53 14.50 7.20
C TYR A 112 0.89 14.42 7.81
N ALA A 113 1.07 15.13 8.91
CA ALA A 113 2.29 15.10 9.71
C ALA A 113 2.34 13.79 10.52
N MET A 114 2.86 12.75 9.88
CA MET A 114 3.10 11.43 10.46
C MET A 114 4.54 11.32 10.97
N TYR A 115 4.75 10.51 12.01
CA TYR A 115 6.07 10.16 12.52
C TYR A 115 6.90 9.50 11.41
N GLY A 116 8.15 9.93 11.28
CA GLY A 116 9.09 9.48 10.25
C GLY A 116 9.82 8.19 10.60
N ASP A 117 9.32 7.36 11.51
CA ASP A 117 9.95 6.10 11.95
C ASP A 117 9.17 4.84 11.52
N GLY A 118 8.01 5.02 10.87
CA GLY A 118 7.10 3.95 10.46
C GLY A 118 6.24 3.39 11.59
N SER A 119 6.13 4.10 12.72
CA SER A 119 5.29 3.68 13.85
C SER A 119 3.80 3.93 13.65
N ASP A 120 3.42 4.86 12.77
CA ASP A 120 2.03 5.15 12.46
C ASP A 120 1.37 4.01 11.71
N LYS A 121 0.30 3.46 12.28
CA LYS A 121 -0.43 2.30 11.74
C LYS A 121 -1.93 2.57 11.59
N TYR A 122 -2.31 3.80 11.27
CA TYR A 122 -3.72 4.19 11.21
C TYR A 122 -4.11 4.89 9.92
N PHE A 123 -5.41 4.85 9.63
CA PHE A 123 -6.01 5.79 8.69
C PHE A 123 -6.70 6.95 9.42
N LEU A 124 -6.28 8.18 9.08
CA LEU A 124 -6.92 9.42 9.49
C LEU A 124 -8.03 9.82 8.52
N PHE A 125 -9.28 9.73 8.97
CA PHE A 125 -10.45 10.26 8.30
C PHE A 125 -10.69 11.70 8.74
N GLU A 126 -10.65 12.64 7.80
CA GLU A 126 -11.08 14.01 8.04
C GLU A 126 -12.57 14.17 7.76
N THR A 127 -13.33 14.71 8.72
CA THR A 127 -14.76 15.02 8.50
C THR A 127 -15.00 16.47 8.07
N ASP A 128 -14.03 17.36 8.25
CA ASP A 128 -14.09 18.75 7.79
C ASP A 128 -13.70 18.87 6.30
N PRO A 129 -14.65 19.21 5.40
CA PRO A 129 -14.36 19.33 3.97
C PRO A 129 -13.39 20.49 3.64
N ASN A 130 -13.14 21.40 4.59
CA ASN A 130 -12.17 22.48 4.41
C ASN A 130 -10.73 22.06 4.76
N ARG A 131 -10.53 20.81 5.16
CA ARG A 131 -9.21 20.30 5.56
C ARG A 131 -8.88 18.93 4.94
N PRO A 132 -9.14 18.76 3.63
CA PRO A 132 -8.87 17.50 2.99
C PRO A 132 -7.37 17.19 3.07
N GLY A 133 -7.02 15.91 3.15
CA GLY A 133 -5.63 15.51 3.27
C GLY A 133 -5.39 14.07 2.88
N HIS A 134 -4.13 13.67 2.98
CA HIS A 134 -3.69 12.33 2.63
C HIS A 134 -2.52 11.90 3.51
N HIS A 135 -2.36 10.58 3.66
CA HIS A 135 -1.15 9.98 4.18
C HIS A 135 -0.07 10.08 3.10
N TYR A 136 1.02 10.79 3.39
CA TYR A 136 2.19 10.87 2.51
C TYR A 136 3.23 9.85 2.97
N LEU A 137 3.38 8.75 2.24
CA LEU A 137 4.09 7.56 2.68
C LEU A 137 5.37 7.35 1.86
N TYR A 138 6.51 7.30 2.52
CA TYR A 138 7.83 7.14 1.88
C TYR A 138 8.68 6.12 2.64
N TYR A 139 9.76 5.68 2.00
CA TYR A 139 10.82 4.91 2.65
C TYR A 139 12.18 5.42 2.17
N GLU A 140 12.99 5.94 3.09
CA GLU A 140 14.38 6.30 2.82
C GLU A 140 15.33 5.28 3.43
N ASN A 141 15.11 4.95 4.71
CA ASN A 141 15.83 3.95 5.45
C ASN A 141 15.06 3.58 6.72
N THR A 142 15.61 2.72 7.58
CA THR A 142 14.93 2.26 8.81
C THR A 142 14.67 3.37 9.84
N ALA A 143 15.40 4.49 9.79
CA ALA A 143 15.24 5.63 10.70
C ALA A 143 14.43 6.80 10.10
N SER A 144 14.18 6.79 8.79
CA SER A 144 13.44 7.82 8.04
C SER A 144 12.48 7.12 7.08
N ARG A 145 11.25 6.89 7.52
CA ARG A 145 10.22 6.16 6.78
C ARG A 145 8.82 6.37 7.33
N ARG A 146 7.83 6.14 6.48
CA ARG A 146 6.41 5.95 6.83
C ARG A 146 5.84 4.65 6.28
N LEU A 147 6.66 3.90 5.54
CA LEU A 147 6.41 2.55 5.08
C LEU A 147 7.43 1.60 5.70
N ASN A 148 7.07 0.33 5.84
CA ASN A 148 7.99 -0.74 6.23
C ASN A 148 8.56 -1.42 4.98
N LEU A 149 9.86 -1.67 4.96
CA LEU A 149 10.49 -2.46 3.91
C LEU A 149 10.14 -3.94 4.11
N ILE A 150 9.56 -4.56 3.08
CA ILE A 150 9.33 -6.01 3.02
C ILE A 150 10.51 -6.68 2.30
N GLU A 151 10.88 -6.13 1.15
CA GLU A 151 11.86 -6.74 0.24
C GLU A 151 12.55 -5.68 -0.60
N ASP A 152 13.84 -5.86 -0.85
CA ASP A 152 14.70 -4.96 -1.60
C ASP A 152 15.19 -5.67 -2.87
N PHE A 153 14.85 -5.09 -4.03
CA PHE A 153 15.26 -5.56 -5.36
C PHE A 153 16.30 -4.62 -6.01
N GLY A 154 17.03 -3.85 -5.22
CA GLY A 154 17.97 -2.82 -5.65
C GLY A 154 17.25 -1.50 -5.92
N SER A 155 16.92 -1.20 -7.18
CA SER A 155 16.27 0.06 -7.55
C SER A 155 14.76 0.09 -7.25
N LEU A 156 14.18 -1.02 -6.81
CA LEU A 156 12.77 -1.19 -6.51
C LEU A 156 12.61 -1.84 -5.13
N LEU A 157 11.74 -1.27 -4.31
CA LEU A 157 11.45 -1.73 -2.96
C LEU A 157 10.00 -2.18 -2.87
N LYS A 158 9.75 -3.35 -2.27
CA LYS A 158 8.41 -3.75 -1.85
C LYS A 158 8.18 -3.22 -0.43
N LEU A 159 7.17 -2.40 -0.29
CA LEU A 159 6.89 -1.64 0.91
C LEU A 159 5.51 -1.98 1.49
N GLU A 160 5.33 -1.76 2.79
CA GLU A 160 4.11 -2.03 3.54
C GLU A 160 3.67 -0.82 4.37
N PHE A 161 2.40 -0.47 4.27
CA PHE A 161 1.69 0.38 5.22
C PHE A 161 0.72 -0.48 6.04
N GLU A 162 0.99 -0.64 7.33
CA GLU A 162 0.10 -1.38 8.23
C GLU A 162 -1.06 -0.49 8.71
N VAL A 163 -2.26 -1.04 8.78
CA VAL A 163 -3.44 -0.35 9.31
C VAL A 163 -4.09 -1.23 10.38
N ASN A 164 -4.01 -0.82 11.65
CA ASN A 164 -4.66 -1.48 12.79
C ASN A 164 -5.79 -0.64 13.40
N GLU A 165 -5.76 0.68 13.18
CA GLU A 165 -6.64 1.65 13.81
C GLU A 165 -7.20 2.67 12.80
N PHE A 166 -8.39 3.20 13.12
CA PHE A 166 -8.99 4.32 12.43
C PHE A 166 -9.02 5.53 13.36
N HIS A 167 -8.53 6.64 12.86
CA HIS A 167 -8.51 7.92 13.54
C HIS A 167 -9.52 8.81 12.83
N VAL A 168 -10.59 9.21 13.52
CA VAL A 168 -11.59 10.11 12.93
C VAL A 168 -11.44 11.48 13.58
N ARG A 169 -11.06 12.48 12.79
CA ARG A 169 -10.99 13.87 13.26
C ARG A 169 -12.34 14.55 13.03
N GLY A 170 -12.98 14.95 14.12
CA GLY A 170 -14.22 15.72 14.09
C GLY A 170 -13.98 17.20 13.77
N HIS A 171 -15.07 17.93 13.51
CA HIS A 171 -15.04 19.39 13.29
C HIS A 171 -14.47 20.19 14.47
N ASP A 172 -14.47 19.63 15.68
CA ASP A 172 -13.88 20.22 16.88
C ASP A 172 -12.37 19.96 17.02
N ASN A 173 -11.74 19.37 15.99
CA ASN A 173 -10.34 18.96 15.92
C ASN A 173 -9.93 17.83 16.85
N LYS A 174 -10.88 17.21 17.58
CA LYS A 174 -10.58 16.03 18.38
C LYS A 174 -10.49 14.81 17.47
N ILE A 175 -9.54 13.94 17.79
CA ILE A 175 -9.34 12.66 17.11
C ILE A 175 -9.93 11.57 17.99
N THR A 176 -10.83 10.79 17.41
CA THR A 176 -11.30 9.53 18.00
C THR A 176 -10.52 8.40 17.39
N GLU A 177 -9.76 7.68 18.21
CA GLU A 177 -8.96 6.53 17.81
C GLU A 177 -9.75 5.26 18.08
N THR A 178 -9.83 4.36 17.11
CA THR A 178 -10.61 3.13 17.26
C THR A 178 -9.93 1.98 16.53
N PRO A 179 -9.58 0.89 17.24
CA PRO A 179 -9.12 -0.34 16.60
C PRO A 179 -10.13 -0.83 15.56
N ILE A 180 -9.66 -1.29 14.40
CA ILE A 180 -10.55 -1.75 13.32
C ILE A 180 -11.62 -2.74 13.80
N PRO A 181 -11.34 -3.74 14.68
CA PRO A 181 -12.38 -4.65 15.16
C PRO A 181 -13.53 -4.00 15.95
N LYS A 182 -13.35 -2.77 16.43
CA LYS A 182 -14.30 -2.04 17.28
C LYS A 182 -14.95 -0.85 16.60
N THR A 183 -14.57 -0.52 15.36
CA THR A 183 -15.11 0.65 14.64
C THR A 183 -16.55 0.41 14.19
N ASP A 184 -17.35 1.46 14.04
CA ASP A 184 -18.66 1.39 13.37
C ASP A 184 -18.58 1.64 11.86
N ILE A 185 -17.37 1.91 11.34
CA ILE A 185 -17.14 2.10 9.90
C ILE A 185 -17.16 0.73 9.21
N ASP A 186 -18.22 0.44 8.48
CA ASP A 186 -18.35 -0.80 7.69
C ASP A 186 -17.92 -0.64 6.23
N LYS A 187 -17.82 0.60 5.75
CA LYS A 187 -17.44 0.93 4.37
C LYS A 187 -16.68 2.25 4.32
N PHE A 188 -15.64 2.31 3.51
CA PHE A 188 -14.88 3.53 3.24
C PHE A 188 -14.23 3.49 1.85
N PHE A 189 -13.63 4.61 1.45
CA PHE A 189 -13.04 4.78 0.12
C PHE A 189 -11.58 5.20 0.23
N LEU A 190 -10.75 4.69 -0.67
CA LEU A 190 -9.32 4.98 -0.76
C LEU A 190 -9.01 5.51 -2.15
N ALA A 191 -8.40 6.69 -2.23
CA ALA A 191 -7.65 7.10 -3.41
C ALA A 191 -6.16 6.93 -3.09
N ILE A 192 -5.50 6.02 -3.81
CA ILE A 192 -4.07 5.71 -3.68
C ILE A 192 -3.40 6.25 -4.92
N LEU A 193 -2.51 7.22 -4.74
CA LEU A 193 -1.73 7.86 -5.79
C LEU A 193 -0.26 7.48 -5.62
N MET A 194 0.36 6.97 -6.68
CA MET A 194 1.78 6.68 -6.76
C MET A 194 2.37 7.55 -7.86
N ASP A 195 2.82 8.75 -7.49
CA ASP A 195 3.42 9.71 -8.42
C ASP A 195 4.90 9.39 -8.58
N HIS A 196 5.26 8.81 -9.73
CA HIS A 196 6.62 8.33 -10.02
C HIS A 196 7.41 9.23 -10.97
N ASN A 197 6.72 10.16 -11.63
CA ASN A 197 7.33 11.07 -12.60
C ASN A 197 7.37 12.52 -12.12
N LEU A 198 6.74 12.81 -10.98
CA LEU A 198 6.79 14.07 -10.26
C LEU A 198 6.37 15.27 -11.12
N ASN A 199 5.44 15.05 -12.06
CA ASN A 199 4.97 16.08 -12.99
C ASN A 199 3.71 16.82 -12.50
N ASP A 200 3.32 16.62 -11.24
CA ASP A 200 2.13 17.17 -10.59
C ASP A 200 0.80 16.83 -11.27
N THR A 201 0.75 15.80 -12.12
CA THR A 201 -0.45 15.34 -12.84
C THR A 201 -0.67 13.86 -12.61
N ILE A 202 -1.90 13.47 -12.30
CA ILE A 202 -2.22 12.05 -12.17
C ILE A 202 -2.16 11.39 -13.55
N ASP A 203 -1.14 10.59 -13.82
CA ASP A 203 -0.99 9.87 -15.07
C ASP A 203 -1.68 8.51 -15.07
N PHE A 204 -1.78 7.93 -16.27
CA PHE A 204 -2.34 6.61 -16.45
C PHE A 204 -1.45 5.57 -15.78
N GLY A 205 -1.91 5.02 -14.65
CA GLY A 205 -1.21 3.98 -13.89
C GLY A 205 -0.95 4.38 -12.46
N GLU A 206 -1.11 5.65 -12.14
CA GLU A 206 -0.71 6.19 -10.84
C GLU A 206 -1.84 6.20 -9.82
N LEU A 207 -3.11 6.20 -10.26
CA LEU A 207 -4.28 6.28 -9.38
C LEU A 207 -5.04 4.95 -9.30
N HIS A 208 -5.14 4.44 -8.07
CA HIS A 208 -6.03 3.36 -7.68
C HIS A 208 -7.13 3.89 -6.76
N LYS A 209 -8.37 3.48 -7.02
CA LYS A 209 -9.58 3.91 -6.32
C LYS A 209 -10.27 2.68 -5.75
N LEU A 210 -10.21 2.50 -4.44
CA LEU A 210 -10.79 1.33 -3.78
C LEU A 210 -12.03 1.72 -2.99
N THR A 211 -13.06 0.90 -3.08
CA THR A 211 -14.12 0.86 -2.08
C THR A 211 -13.84 -0.32 -1.17
N ILE A 212 -13.60 -0.06 0.12
CA ILE A 212 -13.41 -1.11 1.11
C ILE A 212 -14.75 -1.34 1.81
N SER A 213 -15.13 -2.59 2.01
CA SER A 213 -16.28 -2.95 2.83
C SER A 213 -15.92 -4.12 3.74
N PHE A 214 -16.26 -4.04 5.01
CA PHE A 214 -16.06 -5.16 5.93
C PHE A 214 -17.16 -6.22 5.77
N LYS A 215 -16.78 -7.49 5.93
CA LYS A 215 -17.68 -8.64 5.94
C LYS A 215 -17.86 -9.19 7.35
#